data_AF-A0A2E6N8F6-F1
#
_entry.id   AF-A0A2E6N8F6-F1
#
_cell.length_a   1.000
_cell.length_b   1.000
_cell.length_c   1.000
_cell.angle_alpha   90.00
_cell.angle_beta   90.00
_cell.angle_gamma   90.00
#
_symmetry.space_group_name_H-M   'P 1'
#
loop_
_entity.id
_entity.type
_entity.pdbx_description
1 polymer ?
#
loop_
_entity_poly.entity_id
_entity_poly.type
_entity_poly.pdbx_seq_one_letter_code
_entity_poly.pdbx_strand_id
1 'polypeptide(L)'
;MIKIEEVKNNSDLKKFVKFPFKLYKDSKYWVPPIISEEINIFNSDINPALKNANVSLYIAIIDNEIVGRIAAIINSIEVNEQKTKKIRFGWFDVIDDLNVTKKLIDKVIEIGKANNLEYMEGPMGFSNLDKVGVLTYGFDKIGTMVTWYNHPYYSSHFKKLNFTVEKKYSEKTFSFQNIDIDYYFRMSKIIQRRYDFKAVNFNKIEDALNNVNEMFDLFNKSYSKLSSFVEINDIQKEYIKNKFLRFINPNFITFVFDKNNNIIGFAIIMPSYAKALQKMKGKLYPFGFFHLINARKYVKNVTLYLIGIHPDHQNKGVTAILFDSLLQNLKGKGIEDCHRTPELIENDAIDKIWKNFNPVLRKKRCTYRKAL
;
A
#
# COMPACT_ATOMS: atom_id res chain seq x y z
N MET A 1 32.67 9.58 11.39
CA MET A 1 31.67 10.61 11.76
C MET A 1 30.41 10.38 10.92
N ILE A 2 29.21 10.53 11.50
CA ILE A 2 27.95 10.40 10.73
C ILE A 2 27.62 11.76 10.10
N LYS A 3 27.63 11.84 8.77
CA LYS A 3 27.22 13.03 8.01
C LYS A 3 25.80 12.83 7.48
N ILE A 4 24.96 13.88 7.59
CA ILE A 4 23.64 13.89 6.97
C ILE A 4 23.66 14.85 5.79
N GLU A 5 23.23 14.38 4.63
CA GLU A 5 23.15 15.16 3.40
C GLU A 5 21.72 15.19 2.88
N GLU A 6 21.28 16.36 2.45
CA GLU A 6 20.02 16.55 1.75
C GLU A 6 20.15 16.13 0.30
N VAL A 7 19.14 15.46 -0.24
CA VAL A 7 19.06 15.09 -1.65
C VAL A 7 18.60 16.30 -2.46
N LYS A 8 19.50 16.89 -3.25
CA LYS A 8 19.24 18.14 -3.97
C LYS A 8 19.06 17.98 -5.48
N ASN A 9 19.46 16.84 -6.03
CA ASN A 9 19.46 16.63 -7.48
C ASN A 9 19.14 15.17 -7.84
N ASN A 10 18.96 14.91 -9.13
CA ASN A 10 18.63 13.59 -9.66
C ASN A 10 19.69 12.51 -9.40
N SER A 11 20.97 12.88 -9.25
CA SER A 11 22.04 11.94 -8.90
C SER A 11 21.87 11.46 -7.45
N ASP A 12 21.62 12.39 -6.53
CA ASP A 12 21.40 12.09 -5.13
C ASP A 12 20.08 11.33 -4.93
N LEU A 13 19.04 11.66 -5.70
CA LEU A 13 17.77 10.93 -5.65
C LEU A 13 17.95 9.47 -6.08
N LYS A 14 18.78 9.21 -7.10
CA LYS A 14 19.13 7.84 -7.49
C LYS A 14 19.86 7.11 -6.37
N LYS A 15 20.77 7.78 -5.64
CA LYS A 15 21.46 7.19 -4.48
C LYS A 15 20.46 6.86 -3.36
N PHE A 16 19.58 7.79 -3.02
CA PHE A 16 18.50 7.63 -2.04
C PHE A 16 17.61 6.43 -2.38
N VAL A 17 17.13 6.33 -3.62
CA VAL A 17 16.27 5.24 -4.09
C VAL A 17 17.00 3.89 -4.10
N LYS A 18 18.29 3.86 -4.42
CA LYS A 18 19.06 2.62 -4.54
C LYS A 18 19.62 2.09 -3.24
N PHE A 19 19.71 2.88 -2.17
CA PHE A 19 20.27 2.42 -0.89
C PHE A 19 19.68 1.10 -0.37
N PRO A 20 18.35 0.85 -0.39
CA PRO A 20 17.77 -0.44 0.02
C PRO A 20 18.31 -1.64 -0.76
N PHE A 21 18.69 -1.47 -2.03
CA PHE A 21 19.26 -2.56 -2.83
C PHE A 21 20.59 -3.04 -2.28
N LYS A 22 21.37 -2.13 -1.67
CA LYS A 22 22.60 -2.48 -0.95
C LYS A 22 22.27 -3.12 0.39
N LEU A 23 21.36 -2.51 1.16
CA LEU A 23 21.00 -2.95 2.51
C LEU A 23 20.40 -4.36 2.52
N TYR A 24 19.53 -4.68 1.57
CA TYR A 24 18.78 -5.94 1.53
C TYR A 24 19.28 -6.92 0.46
N LYS A 25 20.52 -6.76 -0.03
CA LYS A 25 21.07 -7.56 -1.15
C LYS A 25 20.99 -9.08 -0.93
N ASP A 26 21.13 -9.53 0.31
CA ASP A 26 21.12 -10.95 0.70
C ASP A 26 19.78 -11.40 1.31
N SER A 27 18.77 -10.52 1.32
CA SER A 27 17.47 -10.82 1.90
C SER A 27 16.65 -11.72 0.98
N LYS A 28 16.26 -12.89 1.48
CA LYS A 28 15.31 -13.80 0.81
C LYS A 28 13.88 -13.24 0.74
N TYR A 29 13.58 -12.25 1.58
CA TYR A 29 12.20 -11.82 1.85
C TYR A 29 11.90 -10.41 1.36
N TRP A 30 12.93 -9.61 1.08
CA TRP A 30 12.75 -8.28 0.54
C TRP A 30 12.27 -8.33 -0.91
N VAL A 31 11.32 -7.45 -1.24
CA VAL A 31 10.81 -7.26 -2.59
C VAL A 31 11.26 -5.88 -3.07
N PRO A 32 12.20 -5.80 -4.02
CA PRO A 32 12.70 -4.51 -4.50
C PRO A 32 11.62 -3.75 -5.29
N PRO A 33 11.52 -2.43 -5.15
CA PRO A 33 10.69 -1.61 -6.03
C PRO A 33 11.32 -1.53 -7.43
N ILE A 34 10.55 -1.07 -8.41
CA ILE A 34 11.11 -0.68 -9.71
C ILE A 34 11.78 0.68 -9.51
N ILE A 35 13.09 0.78 -9.82
CA ILE A 35 13.89 1.98 -9.50
C ILE A 35 13.32 3.22 -10.19
N SER A 36 12.92 3.11 -11.46
CA SER A 36 12.31 4.22 -12.21
C SER A 36 11.01 4.68 -11.57
N GLU A 37 10.17 3.75 -11.11
CA GLU A 37 8.92 4.10 -10.44
C GLU A 37 9.15 4.78 -9.09
N GLU A 38 10.13 4.32 -8.33
CA GLU A 38 10.48 4.92 -7.05
C GLU A 38 11.07 6.32 -7.21
N ILE A 39 11.79 6.60 -8.31
CA ILE A 39 12.23 7.96 -8.66
C ILE A 39 11.02 8.83 -9.03
N ASN A 40 10.10 8.31 -9.84
CA ASN A 40 8.90 9.03 -10.29
C ASN A 40 7.95 9.41 -9.16
N ILE A 41 8.00 8.71 -8.02
CA ILE A 41 7.26 9.07 -6.80
C ILE A 41 7.67 10.47 -6.31
N PHE A 42 8.93 10.86 -6.46
CA PHE A 42 9.48 12.13 -6.01
C PHE A 42 9.55 13.19 -7.11
N ASN A 43 8.93 12.94 -8.26
CA ASN A 43 8.84 13.91 -9.35
C ASN A 43 7.48 14.61 -9.31
N SER A 44 7.46 15.92 -9.07
CA SER A 44 6.23 16.74 -8.97
C SER A 44 5.42 16.82 -10.25
N ASP A 45 6.07 16.67 -11.41
CA ASP A 45 5.41 16.68 -12.72
C ASP A 45 4.69 15.36 -12.99
N ILE A 46 5.06 14.29 -12.27
CA ILE A 46 4.50 12.96 -12.44
C ILE A 46 3.54 12.63 -11.29
N ASN A 47 3.93 12.83 -10.03
CA ASN A 47 3.16 12.44 -8.87
C ASN A 47 2.36 13.63 -8.30
N PRO A 48 1.04 13.70 -8.51
CA PRO A 48 0.22 14.81 -8.04
C PRO A 48 0.13 14.92 -6.51
N ALA A 49 0.49 13.87 -5.75
CA ALA A 49 0.54 13.96 -4.30
C ALA A 49 1.50 15.06 -3.80
N LEU A 50 2.54 15.36 -4.58
CA LEU A 50 3.52 16.41 -4.27
C LEU A 50 2.96 17.84 -4.41
N LYS A 51 1.78 18.01 -5.02
CA LYS A 51 1.08 19.31 -5.01
C LYS A 51 0.61 19.70 -3.61
N ASN A 52 0.34 18.68 -2.77
CA ASN A 52 -0.17 18.83 -1.41
C ASN A 52 0.82 18.31 -0.36
N ALA A 53 2.06 18.02 -0.75
CA ALA A 53 3.07 17.48 0.15
C ALA A 53 4.43 18.11 -0.13
N ASN A 54 4.97 18.78 0.89
CA ASN A 54 6.36 19.24 0.87
C ASN A 54 7.27 18.14 1.39
N VAL A 55 8.34 17.81 0.65
CA VAL A 55 9.18 16.64 0.90
C VAL A 55 10.64 17.05 0.97
N SER A 56 11.28 16.68 2.08
CA SER A 56 12.73 16.78 2.24
C SER A 56 13.31 15.39 2.40
N LEU A 57 14.28 15.05 1.56
CA LEU A 57 14.91 13.74 1.52
C LEU A 57 16.34 13.84 2.05
N TYR A 58 16.72 12.92 2.93
CA TYR A 58 18.06 12.88 3.52
C TYR A 58 18.69 11.50 3.41
N ILE A 59 20.00 11.49 3.25
CA ILE A 59 20.85 10.30 3.36
C ILE A 59 21.86 10.48 4.49
N ALA A 60 22.18 9.39 5.18
CA ALA A 60 23.25 9.34 6.17
C ALA A 60 24.47 8.64 5.59
N ILE A 61 25.66 9.19 5.84
CA ILE A 61 26.93 8.73 5.29
C ILE A 61 27.95 8.52 6.41
N ILE A 62 28.65 7.39 6.38
CA ILE A 62 29.83 7.08 7.18
C ILE A 62 30.92 6.62 6.20
N ASP A 63 32.11 7.23 6.26
CA ASP A 63 33.26 6.86 5.43
C ASP A 63 32.93 6.75 3.93
N ASN A 64 32.22 7.76 3.40
CA ASN A 64 31.70 7.85 2.03
C ASN A 64 30.66 6.78 1.62
N GLU A 65 30.25 5.92 2.56
CA GLU A 65 29.21 4.92 2.33
C GLU A 65 27.87 5.38 2.88
N ILE A 66 26.81 5.23 2.08
CA ILE A 66 25.44 5.48 2.54
C ILE A 66 25.05 4.38 3.52
N VAL A 67 24.59 4.79 4.69
CA VAL A 67 24.21 3.94 5.83
C VAL A 67 22.76 4.15 6.28
N GLY A 68 22.07 5.12 5.70
CA GLY A 68 20.64 5.30 5.92
C GLY A 68 20.01 6.35 5.03
N ARG A 69 18.68 6.39 5.04
CA ARG A 69 17.87 7.36 4.32
C ARG A 69 16.55 7.62 5.05
N ILE A 70 15.98 8.80 4.85
CA ILE A 70 14.66 9.17 5.36
C ILE A 70 14.01 10.24 4.49
N ALA A 71 12.69 10.16 4.33
CA ALA A 71 11.88 11.26 3.82
C ALA A 71 11.13 11.93 4.98
N ALA A 72 11.21 13.25 5.08
CA ALA A 72 10.36 14.08 5.93
C ALA A 72 9.28 14.72 5.04
N ILE A 73 8.01 14.63 5.44
CA ILE A 73 6.87 14.97 4.59
C ILE A 73 5.87 15.80 5.39
N ILE A 74 5.63 17.02 4.95
CA ILE A 74 4.54 17.87 5.46
C ILE A 74 3.39 17.77 4.47
N ASN A 75 2.29 17.13 4.86
CA ASN A 75 1.09 17.04 4.05
C ASN A 75 0.16 18.22 4.38
N SER A 76 -0.06 19.10 3.41
CA SER A 76 -0.85 20.32 3.60
C SER A 76 -2.32 20.03 3.87
N ILE A 77 -2.89 18.95 3.33
CA ILE A 77 -4.27 18.55 3.61
C ILE A 77 -4.42 18.18 5.09
N GLU A 78 -3.51 17.36 5.61
CA GLU A 78 -3.55 16.98 7.03
C GLU A 78 -3.36 18.18 7.96
N VAL A 79 -2.37 19.03 7.66
CA VAL A 79 -2.04 20.18 8.51
C VAL A 79 -3.11 21.26 8.44
N ASN A 80 -3.55 21.64 7.23
CA ASN A 80 -4.39 22.81 7.02
C ASN A 80 -5.88 22.49 7.05
N GLU A 81 -6.30 21.37 6.46
CA GLU A 81 -7.73 21.03 6.33
C GLU A 81 -8.18 20.17 7.51
N GLN A 82 -7.43 19.12 7.84
CA GLN A 82 -7.75 18.20 8.94
C GLN A 82 -7.24 18.68 10.30
N LYS A 83 -6.58 19.85 10.35
CA LYS A 83 -6.03 20.48 11.56
C LYS A 83 -5.13 19.56 12.38
N THR A 84 -4.48 18.61 11.72
CA THR A 84 -3.56 17.67 12.34
C THR A 84 -2.14 18.16 12.14
N LYS A 85 -1.58 18.84 13.15
CA LYS A 85 -0.24 19.43 13.11
C LYS A 85 0.86 18.36 13.25
N LYS A 86 0.96 17.46 12.28
CA LYS A 86 1.95 16.39 12.27
C LYS A 86 2.87 16.47 11.07
N ILE A 87 4.12 16.05 11.26
CA ILE A 87 5.03 15.71 10.17
C ILE A 87 5.04 14.19 9.96
N ARG A 88 4.93 13.75 8.72
CA ARG A 88 5.14 12.35 8.38
C ARG A 88 6.63 12.09 8.15
N PHE A 89 7.10 10.90 8.49
CA PHE A 89 8.34 10.38 7.93
C PHE A 89 8.08 9.08 7.18
N GLY A 90 8.87 8.79 6.16
CA GLY A 90 8.71 7.63 5.29
C GLY A 90 10.00 7.26 4.59
N TRP A 91 9.96 6.25 3.71
CA TRP A 91 11.15 5.76 2.98
C TRP A 91 12.36 5.57 3.89
N PHE A 92 12.11 5.13 5.13
CA PHE A 92 13.11 5.05 6.16
C PHE A 92 13.81 3.69 6.06
N ASP A 93 15.10 3.73 5.70
CA ASP A 93 15.97 2.56 5.72
C ASP A 93 17.29 2.93 6.38
N VAL A 94 17.85 2.06 7.21
CA VAL A 94 19.04 2.34 8.01
C VAL A 94 19.75 1.04 8.33
N ILE A 95 21.07 1.07 8.51
CA ILE A 95 21.81 -0.05 9.10
C ILE A 95 21.48 -0.21 10.60
N ASP A 96 21.95 -1.30 11.23
CA ASP A 96 21.79 -1.55 12.68
C ASP A 96 22.73 -0.66 13.51
N ASP A 97 22.58 0.66 13.37
CA ASP A 97 23.23 1.67 14.17
C ASP A 97 22.18 2.69 14.65
N LEU A 98 21.96 2.71 15.96
CA LEU A 98 21.01 3.59 16.62
C LEU A 98 21.36 5.07 16.40
N ASN A 99 22.64 5.42 16.31
CA ASN A 99 23.09 6.79 16.11
C ASN A 99 22.74 7.30 14.72
N VAL A 100 22.80 6.44 13.70
CA VAL A 100 22.35 6.77 12.33
C VAL A 100 20.85 7.03 12.33
N THR A 101 20.08 6.17 13.01
CA THR A 101 18.63 6.39 13.15
C THR A 101 18.32 7.71 13.83
N LYS A 102 19.00 8.00 14.96
CA LYS A 102 18.85 9.26 15.70
C LYS A 102 19.10 10.47 14.80
N LYS A 103 20.23 10.50 14.08
CA LYS A 103 20.61 11.63 13.21
C LYS A 103 19.63 11.86 12.05
N LEU A 104 19.07 10.81 11.47
CA LEU A 104 18.03 10.93 10.44
C LEU A 104 16.71 11.47 11.02
N ILE A 105 16.30 10.98 12.20
CA ILE A 105 15.11 11.47 12.90
C ILE A 105 15.28 12.92 13.35
N ASP A 106 16.48 13.35 13.76
CA ASP A 106 16.76 14.73 14.15
C ASP A 106 16.44 15.72 13.02
N LYS A 107 16.64 15.34 11.73
CA LYS A 107 16.22 16.17 10.59
C LYS A 107 14.71 16.30 10.46
N VAL A 108 13.96 15.22 10.74
CA VAL A 108 12.48 15.27 10.77
C VAL A 108 12.02 16.20 11.91
N ILE A 109 12.69 16.14 13.07
CA ILE A 109 12.40 17.02 14.20
C ILE A 109 12.61 18.48 13.83
N GLU A 110 13.76 18.80 13.25
CA GLU A 110 14.14 20.15 12.83
C GLU A 110 13.08 20.75 11.88
N ILE A 111 12.69 20.01 10.85
CA ILE A 111 11.66 20.45 9.89
C ILE A 111 10.31 20.62 10.59
N GLY A 112 9.94 19.66 11.44
CA GLY A 112 8.69 19.72 12.19
C GLY A 112 8.59 20.97 13.06
N LYS A 113 9.64 21.29 13.82
CA LYS A 113 9.72 22.49 14.66
C LYS A 113 9.70 23.78 13.87
N ALA A 114 10.48 23.84 12.79
CA ALA A 114 10.53 25.01 11.91
C ALA A 114 9.16 25.35 11.29
N ASN A 115 8.27 24.36 11.18
CA ASN A 115 6.92 24.50 10.62
C ASN A 115 5.82 24.47 11.69
N ASN A 116 6.16 24.66 12.98
CA ASN A 116 5.21 24.69 14.10
C ASN A 116 4.30 23.44 14.18
N LEU A 117 4.84 22.27 13.86
CA LEU A 117 4.16 20.98 14.00
C LEU A 117 4.34 20.44 15.43
N GLU A 118 3.38 19.65 15.91
CA GLU A 118 3.30 19.18 17.30
C GLU A 118 3.96 17.80 17.51
N TYR A 119 3.90 16.93 16.51
CA TYR A 119 4.45 15.58 16.59
C TYR A 119 4.84 15.04 15.22
N MET A 120 5.60 13.94 15.20
CA MET A 120 5.86 13.16 14.00
C MET A 120 5.18 11.78 14.06
N GLU A 121 4.80 11.25 12.89
CA GLU A 121 4.25 9.91 12.74
C GLU A 121 4.89 9.18 11.53
N GLY A 122 5.25 7.91 11.68
CA GLY A 122 5.78 7.14 10.56
C GLY A 122 6.32 5.76 10.92
N PRO A 123 6.86 5.00 9.95
CA PRO A 123 6.99 5.42 8.56
C PRO A 123 5.66 5.32 7.81
N MET A 124 5.38 6.27 6.93
CA MET A 124 4.24 6.28 6.01
C MET A 124 4.50 7.16 4.79
N GLY A 125 3.73 6.94 3.71
CA GLY A 125 3.84 7.72 2.48
C GLY A 125 2.98 8.98 2.45
N PHE A 126 2.55 9.39 1.26
CA PHE A 126 1.76 10.61 1.02
C PHE A 126 0.27 10.42 1.28
N SER A 127 -0.24 9.21 1.09
CA SER A 127 -1.66 8.86 1.13
C SER A 127 -1.86 7.45 1.72
N ASN A 128 -3.13 7.05 1.88
CA ASN A 128 -3.48 5.70 2.35
C ASN A 128 -3.19 4.59 1.33
N LEU A 129 -2.90 4.96 0.08
CA LEU A 129 -2.50 4.02 -0.96
C LEU A 129 -0.99 3.75 -0.96
N ASP A 130 -0.22 4.52 -0.19
CA ASP A 130 1.21 4.31 -0.04
C ASP A 130 1.54 3.25 1.02
N LYS A 131 2.80 2.82 1.00
CA LYS A 131 3.34 1.86 1.97
C LYS A 131 3.29 2.45 3.39
N VAL A 132 3.04 1.59 4.39
CA VAL A 132 2.88 2.02 5.78
C VAL A 132 3.56 1.08 6.78
N GLY A 133 4.13 1.69 7.82
CA GLY A 133 4.65 1.04 9.02
C GLY A 133 5.99 0.32 8.85
N VAL A 134 6.60 0.00 9.99
CA VAL A 134 7.73 -0.92 10.10
C VAL A 134 7.24 -2.33 10.36
N LEU A 135 7.86 -3.32 9.72
CA LEU A 135 7.61 -4.74 9.99
C LEU A 135 7.98 -5.11 11.44
N THR A 136 7.06 -5.72 12.17
CA THR A 136 7.23 -6.14 13.58
C THR A 136 7.03 -7.64 13.80
N TYR A 137 6.50 -8.35 12.81
CA TYR A 137 6.31 -9.81 12.82
C TYR A 137 6.30 -10.34 11.38
N GLY A 138 6.74 -11.58 11.16
CA GLY A 138 6.76 -12.23 9.85
C GLY A 138 7.95 -11.84 8.98
N PHE A 139 9.11 -11.62 9.61
CA PHE A 139 10.39 -11.35 8.94
C PHE A 139 10.83 -12.49 8.01
N ASP A 140 10.35 -13.72 8.27
CA ASP A 140 10.59 -14.94 7.51
C ASP A 140 9.62 -15.13 6.32
N LYS A 141 8.78 -14.13 6.02
CA LYS A 141 7.81 -14.17 4.92
C LYS A 141 8.17 -13.17 3.84
N ILE A 142 8.09 -13.58 2.57
CA ILE A 142 8.30 -12.67 1.44
C ILE A 142 7.35 -11.46 1.50
N GLY A 143 7.90 -10.27 1.22
CA GLY A 143 7.19 -9.00 1.08
C GLY A 143 6.11 -9.02 -0.01
N THR A 144 5.29 -7.98 0.00
CA THR A 144 4.41 -7.63 -1.12
C THR A 144 4.92 -6.34 -1.75
N MET A 145 4.46 -6.02 -2.96
CA MET A 145 4.86 -4.76 -3.60
C MET A 145 4.30 -3.51 -2.91
N VAL A 146 3.27 -3.67 -2.07
CA VAL A 146 2.57 -2.59 -1.35
C VAL A 146 3.06 -2.37 0.08
N THR A 147 4.13 -3.06 0.48
CA THR A 147 4.71 -2.91 1.81
C THR A 147 6.20 -2.65 1.72
N TRP A 148 6.75 -1.96 2.72
CA TRP A 148 8.20 -1.94 2.93
C TRP A 148 8.67 -3.26 3.54
N TYR A 149 9.96 -3.56 3.51
CA TYR A 149 10.54 -4.58 4.38
C TYR A 149 11.48 -3.86 5.33
N ASN A 150 11.66 -4.40 6.54
CA ASN A 150 12.58 -3.85 7.53
C ASN A 150 13.24 -5.02 8.27
N HIS A 151 14.48 -4.83 8.70
CA HIS A 151 15.10 -5.76 9.64
C HIS A 151 14.50 -5.61 11.05
N PRO A 152 14.63 -6.64 11.92
CA PRO A 152 14.02 -6.63 13.26
C PRO A 152 14.44 -5.44 14.14
N TYR A 153 15.67 -4.92 13.99
CA TYR A 153 16.19 -3.84 14.83
C TYR A 153 15.45 -2.51 14.65
N TYR A 154 14.71 -2.28 13.56
CA TYR A 154 14.01 -1.02 13.33
C TYR A 154 13.03 -0.70 14.46
N SER A 155 12.21 -1.67 14.87
CA SER A 155 11.28 -1.50 16.00
C SER A 155 12.02 -1.23 17.31
N SER A 156 13.18 -1.88 17.51
CA SER A 156 14.03 -1.66 18.68
C SER A 156 14.60 -0.24 18.70
N HIS A 157 15.03 0.29 17.55
CA HIS A 157 15.53 1.66 17.45
C HIS A 157 14.47 2.68 17.85
N PHE A 158 13.25 2.56 17.32
CA PHE A 158 12.16 3.47 17.69
C PHE A 158 11.88 3.43 19.20
N LYS A 159 11.85 2.24 19.82
CA LYS A 159 11.68 2.11 21.27
C LYS A 159 12.81 2.80 22.04
N LYS A 160 14.08 2.56 21.66
CA LYS A 160 15.26 3.19 22.29
C LYS A 160 15.32 4.72 22.10
N LEU A 161 14.64 5.25 21.08
CA LEU A 161 14.50 6.68 20.83
C LEU A 161 13.21 7.28 21.39
N ASN A 162 12.54 6.57 22.31
CA ASN A 162 11.32 6.99 23.02
C ASN A 162 10.13 7.29 22.10
N PHE A 163 10.00 6.54 21.00
CA PHE A 163 8.76 6.55 20.22
C PHE A 163 7.72 5.63 20.85
N THR A 164 6.46 6.02 20.74
CA THR A 164 5.30 5.17 21.05
C THR A 164 4.75 4.55 19.77
N VAL A 165 4.09 3.40 19.85
CA VAL A 165 3.35 2.84 18.71
C VAL A 165 2.10 3.69 18.50
N GLU A 166 1.90 4.21 17.28
CA GLU A 166 0.70 4.98 16.95
C GLU A 166 -0.41 4.08 16.41
N LYS A 167 -0.11 3.30 15.36
CA LYS A 167 -1.08 2.38 14.73
C LYS A 167 -0.49 1.01 14.54
N LYS A 168 -1.34 0.00 14.61
CA LYS A 168 -0.97 -1.40 14.37
C LYS A 168 -1.73 -1.93 13.17
N TYR A 169 -1.01 -2.66 12.33
CA TYR A 169 -1.57 -3.30 11.16
C TYR A 169 -1.30 -4.80 11.21
N SER A 170 -2.24 -5.58 10.68
CA SER A 170 -2.06 -6.99 10.44
C SER A 170 -2.20 -7.30 8.95
N GLU A 171 -1.34 -8.17 8.45
CA GLU A 171 -1.46 -8.77 7.13
C GLU A 171 -1.76 -10.26 7.35
N LYS A 172 -2.82 -10.76 6.72
CA LYS A 172 -3.24 -12.17 6.84
C LYS A 172 -3.20 -12.85 5.48
N THR A 173 -3.18 -14.17 5.47
CA THR A 173 -3.21 -14.98 4.25
C THR A 173 -4.17 -16.14 4.44
N PHE A 174 -4.76 -16.62 3.35
CA PHE A 174 -5.57 -17.84 3.37
C PHE A 174 -5.35 -18.63 2.09
N SER A 175 -5.53 -19.94 2.17
CA SER A 175 -5.49 -20.80 0.98
C SER A 175 -6.75 -20.60 0.15
N PHE A 176 -6.60 -20.56 -1.17
CA PHE A 176 -7.74 -20.54 -2.10
C PHE A 176 -8.64 -21.78 -1.95
N GLN A 177 -8.08 -22.91 -1.51
CA GLN A 177 -8.83 -24.15 -1.30
C GLN A 177 -9.77 -24.09 -0.09
N ASN A 178 -9.50 -23.19 0.86
CA ASN A 178 -10.35 -23.02 2.06
C ASN A 178 -11.63 -22.24 1.77
N ILE A 179 -11.81 -21.74 0.55
CA ILE A 179 -12.92 -20.87 0.20
C ILE A 179 -14.12 -21.72 -0.18
N ASP A 180 -15.23 -21.55 0.53
CA ASP A 180 -16.53 -22.14 0.15
C ASP A 180 -17.14 -21.37 -1.04
N ILE A 181 -16.72 -21.72 -2.25
CA ILE A 181 -17.16 -21.09 -3.50
C ILE A 181 -18.69 -21.24 -3.67
N ASP A 182 -19.26 -22.40 -3.31
CA ASP A 182 -20.69 -22.68 -3.48
C ASP A 182 -21.55 -21.87 -2.51
N TYR A 183 -21.07 -21.62 -1.30
CA TYR A 183 -21.69 -20.67 -0.38
C TYR A 183 -21.76 -19.27 -0.98
N TYR A 184 -20.64 -18.73 -1.49
CA TYR A 184 -20.63 -17.38 -2.07
C TYR A 184 -21.50 -17.29 -3.32
N PHE A 185 -21.48 -18.31 -4.19
CA PHE A 185 -22.36 -18.39 -5.35
C PHE A 185 -23.85 -18.33 -4.95
N ARG A 186 -24.27 -19.16 -3.98
CA ARG A 186 -25.66 -19.17 -3.50
C ARG A 186 -26.07 -17.83 -2.87
N MET A 187 -25.23 -17.27 -1.99
CA MET A 187 -25.51 -16.00 -1.34
C MET A 187 -25.59 -14.86 -2.35
N SER A 188 -24.64 -14.81 -3.29
CA SER A 188 -24.62 -13.85 -4.41
C SER A 188 -25.93 -13.87 -5.18
N LYS A 189 -26.45 -15.04 -5.56
CA LYS A 189 -27.74 -15.15 -6.28
C LYS A 189 -28.93 -14.68 -5.47
N ILE A 190 -28.99 -14.99 -4.18
CA ILE A 190 -30.09 -14.55 -3.29
C ILE A 190 -30.09 -13.03 -3.16
N ILE A 191 -28.91 -12.44 -2.93
CA ILE A 191 -28.78 -11.00 -2.66
C ILE A 191 -29.02 -10.19 -3.94
N GLN A 192 -28.48 -10.63 -5.08
CA GLN A 192 -28.74 -10.00 -6.39
C GLN A 192 -30.24 -9.97 -6.69
N ARG A 193 -30.96 -11.08 -6.48
CA ARG A 193 -32.42 -11.13 -6.69
C ARG A 193 -33.21 -10.27 -5.70
N ARG A 194 -32.81 -10.27 -4.41
CA ARG A 194 -33.53 -9.54 -3.36
C ARG A 194 -33.48 -8.03 -3.55
N TYR A 195 -32.32 -7.51 -3.94
CA TYR A 195 -32.08 -6.06 -3.98
C TYR A 195 -31.93 -5.51 -5.40
N ASP A 196 -32.08 -6.37 -6.42
CA ASP A 196 -31.84 -6.04 -7.82
C ASP A 196 -30.44 -5.44 -8.03
N PHE A 197 -29.45 -6.12 -7.44
CA PHE A 197 -28.04 -5.77 -7.60
C PHE A 197 -27.42 -6.57 -8.74
N LYS A 198 -26.47 -5.97 -9.44
CA LYS A 198 -25.79 -6.59 -10.58
C LYS A 198 -24.27 -6.54 -10.42
N ALA A 199 -23.63 -7.70 -10.44
CA ALA A 199 -22.18 -7.79 -10.60
C ALA A 199 -21.78 -7.54 -12.06
N VAL A 200 -20.74 -6.75 -12.27
CA VAL A 200 -20.13 -6.52 -13.59
C VAL A 200 -18.66 -6.89 -13.52
N ASN A 201 -18.28 -7.79 -14.43
CA ASN A 201 -16.89 -8.15 -14.72
C ASN A 201 -16.51 -7.58 -16.09
N PHE A 202 -15.23 -7.37 -16.28
CA PHE A 202 -14.70 -6.73 -17.46
C PHE A 202 -13.77 -7.67 -18.22
N ASN A 203 -13.96 -7.75 -19.54
CA ASN A 203 -13.05 -8.45 -20.44
C ASN A 203 -11.98 -7.52 -21.02
N LYS A 204 -12.31 -6.24 -21.17
CA LYS A 204 -11.41 -5.16 -21.61
C LYS A 204 -11.22 -4.17 -20.48
N ILE A 205 -10.01 -3.64 -20.35
CA ILE A 205 -9.73 -2.70 -19.27
C ILE A 205 -10.45 -1.38 -19.49
N GLU A 206 -10.60 -0.97 -20.75
CA GLU A 206 -11.28 0.26 -21.17
C GLU A 206 -12.72 0.33 -20.65
N ASP A 207 -13.44 -0.80 -20.64
CA ASP A 207 -14.81 -0.87 -20.10
C ASP A 207 -14.83 -0.57 -18.60
N ALA A 208 -13.87 -1.10 -17.84
CA ALA A 208 -13.73 -0.82 -16.41
C ALA A 208 -13.37 0.65 -16.16
N LEU A 209 -12.54 1.24 -17.03
CA LEU A 209 -12.05 2.61 -16.90
C LEU A 209 -13.17 3.66 -16.98
N ASN A 210 -14.31 3.33 -17.61
CA ASN A 210 -15.46 4.23 -17.69
C ASN A 210 -16.09 4.51 -16.31
N ASN A 211 -16.08 3.54 -15.39
CA ASN A 211 -16.64 3.69 -14.05
C ASN A 211 -15.57 3.94 -12.96
N VAL A 212 -14.31 4.20 -13.35
CA VAL A 212 -13.21 4.39 -12.37
C VAL A 212 -13.40 5.64 -11.51
N ASN A 213 -13.94 6.73 -12.07
CA ASN A 213 -14.15 7.95 -11.29
C ASN A 213 -15.21 7.74 -10.22
N GLU A 214 -16.35 7.13 -10.58
CA GLU A 214 -17.40 6.73 -9.64
C GLU A 214 -16.88 5.72 -8.59
N MET A 215 -15.99 4.81 -8.99
CA MET A 215 -15.32 3.89 -8.07
C MET A 215 -14.44 4.64 -7.07
N PHE A 216 -13.70 5.67 -7.48
CA PHE A 216 -12.92 6.50 -6.55
C PHE A 216 -13.81 7.36 -5.65
N ASP A 217 -14.94 7.86 -6.13
CA ASP A 217 -15.92 8.55 -5.28
C ASP A 217 -16.48 7.60 -4.21
N LEU A 218 -16.76 6.36 -4.59
CA LEU A 218 -17.16 5.30 -3.67
C LEU A 218 -16.02 4.91 -2.71
N PHE A 219 -14.77 4.87 -3.18
CA PHE A 219 -13.59 4.68 -2.32
C PHE A 219 -13.51 5.79 -1.26
N ASN A 220 -13.61 7.06 -1.67
CA ASN A 220 -13.56 8.20 -0.76
C ASN A 220 -14.67 8.10 0.32
N LYS A 221 -15.90 7.79 -0.08
CA LYS A 221 -17.02 7.57 0.85
C LYS A 221 -16.76 6.41 1.82
N SER A 222 -16.34 5.26 1.30
CA SER A 222 -16.17 4.03 2.10
C SER A 222 -14.94 4.03 3.01
N TYR A 223 -13.89 4.78 2.68
CA TYR A 223 -12.63 4.86 3.44
C TYR A 223 -12.53 6.11 4.32
N SER A 224 -13.44 7.07 4.19
CA SER A 224 -13.45 8.36 4.92
C SER A 224 -13.28 8.28 6.43
N LYS A 225 -13.74 7.19 7.06
CA LYS A 225 -13.64 6.99 8.53
C LYS A 225 -12.30 6.40 8.98
N LEU A 226 -11.43 6.00 8.04
CA LEU A 226 -10.13 5.41 8.38
C LEU A 226 -9.14 6.49 8.81
N SER A 227 -8.32 6.17 9.80
CA SER A 227 -7.33 7.11 10.32
C SER A 227 -6.25 7.43 9.28
N SER A 228 -5.80 8.70 9.24
CA SER A 228 -4.89 9.27 8.23
C SER A 228 -5.45 9.32 6.80
N PHE A 229 -6.74 9.03 6.59
CA PHE A 229 -7.35 9.12 5.26
C PHE A 229 -7.23 10.52 4.68
N VAL A 230 -6.70 10.60 3.46
CA VAL A 230 -6.64 11.81 2.64
C VAL A 230 -7.44 11.51 1.39
N GLU A 231 -8.41 12.37 1.09
CA GLU A 231 -9.30 12.20 -0.04
C GLU A 231 -8.53 12.20 -1.36
N ILE A 232 -8.88 11.29 -2.27
CA ILE A 232 -8.32 11.25 -3.62
C ILE A 232 -9.06 12.26 -4.49
N ASN A 233 -8.38 13.34 -4.87
CA ASN A 233 -8.92 14.36 -5.78
C ASN A 233 -8.86 13.91 -7.25
N ASP A 234 -9.54 14.64 -8.14
CA ASP A 234 -9.68 14.23 -9.56
C ASP A 234 -8.34 14.10 -10.30
N ILE A 235 -7.36 14.96 -9.98
CA ILE A 235 -6.01 14.86 -10.57
C ILE A 235 -5.34 13.56 -10.14
N GLN A 236 -5.49 13.18 -8.87
CA GLN A 236 -4.98 11.91 -8.35
C GLN A 236 -5.74 10.71 -8.92
N LYS A 237 -7.06 10.81 -9.12
CA LYS A 237 -7.86 9.76 -9.79
C LYS A 237 -7.30 9.47 -11.18
N GLU A 238 -7.09 10.51 -11.99
CA GLU A 238 -6.53 10.36 -13.34
C GLU A 238 -5.10 9.82 -13.33
N TYR A 239 -4.26 10.26 -12.39
CA TYR A 239 -2.93 9.68 -12.20
C TYR A 239 -2.98 8.19 -11.89
N ILE A 240 -3.79 7.78 -10.90
CA ILE A 240 -3.88 6.37 -10.47
C ILE A 240 -4.48 5.51 -11.59
N LYS A 241 -5.50 6.02 -12.28
CA LYS A 241 -6.13 5.40 -13.44
C LYS A 241 -5.11 5.09 -14.53
N ASN A 242 -4.34 6.09 -14.95
CA ASN A 242 -3.36 5.93 -16.02
C ASN A 242 -2.14 5.12 -15.62
N LYS A 243 -1.65 5.31 -14.39
CA LYS A 243 -0.42 4.67 -13.91
C LYS A 243 -0.62 3.22 -13.49
N PHE A 244 -1.74 2.90 -12.84
CA PHE A 244 -1.94 1.58 -12.23
C PHE A 244 -3.06 0.79 -12.91
N LEU A 245 -4.26 1.36 -13.02
CA LEU A 245 -5.45 0.59 -13.44
C LEU A 245 -5.34 0.08 -14.88
N ARG A 246 -4.77 0.87 -15.81
CA ARG A 246 -4.54 0.44 -17.20
C ARG A 246 -3.73 -0.85 -17.35
N PHE A 247 -2.92 -1.20 -16.36
CA PHE A 247 -2.08 -2.40 -16.39
C PHE A 247 -2.69 -3.61 -15.66
N ILE A 248 -3.82 -3.42 -14.99
CA ILE A 248 -4.53 -4.49 -14.27
C ILE A 248 -5.25 -5.39 -15.28
N ASN A 249 -5.27 -6.69 -15.00
CA ASN A 249 -6.11 -7.62 -15.75
C ASN A 249 -7.58 -7.32 -15.41
N PRO A 250 -8.45 -7.01 -16.38
CA PRO A 250 -9.82 -6.57 -16.10
C PRO A 250 -10.64 -7.64 -15.36
N ASN A 251 -10.27 -8.93 -15.45
CA ASN A 251 -10.85 -10.01 -14.65
C ASN A 251 -10.57 -9.92 -13.13
N PHE A 252 -9.73 -8.97 -12.70
CA PHE A 252 -9.43 -8.73 -11.28
C PHE A 252 -10.11 -7.47 -10.73
N ILE A 253 -11.01 -6.88 -11.52
CA ILE A 253 -11.85 -5.76 -11.15
C ILE A 253 -13.30 -6.25 -11.21
N THR A 254 -14.04 -6.05 -10.13
CA THR A 254 -15.49 -6.30 -10.10
C THR A 254 -16.17 -5.08 -9.51
N PHE A 255 -17.21 -4.62 -10.19
CA PHE A 255 -18.14 -3.61 -9.67
C PHE A 255 -19.51 -4.22 -9.41
N VAL A 256 -20.23 -3.69 -8.43
CA VAL A 256 -21.62 -4.03 -8.14
C VAL A 256 -22.45 -2.77 -8.26
N PHE A 257 -23.51 -2.86 -9.06
CA PHE A 257 -24.44 -1.78 -9.31
C PHE A 257 -25.78 -2.05 -8.65
N ASP A 258 -26.48 -0.98 -8.24
CA ASP A 258 -27.89 -1.04 -7.87
C ASP A 258 -28.81 -0.96 -9.11
N LYS A 259 -30.12 -1.05 -8.88
CA LYS A 259 -31.16 -0.92 -9.92
C LYS A 259 -31.15 0.42 -10.69
N ASN A 260 -30.53 1.45 -10.13
CA ASN A 260 -30.41 2.78 -10.71
C ASN A 260 -29.07 2.96 -11.45
N ASN A 261 -28.28 1.89 -11.63
CA ASN A 261 -26.93 1.89 -12.19
C ASN A 261 -25.91 2.72 -11.39
N ASN A 262 -26.12 2.91 -10.08
CA ASN A 262 -25.09 3.48 -9.22
C ASN A 262 -24.11 2.39 -8.78
N ILE A 263 -22.81 2.70 -8.77
CA ILE A 263 -21.82 1.81 -8.17
C ILE A 263 -22.00 1.79 -6.64
N ILE A 264 -22.30 0.61 -6.09
CA ILE A 264 -22.51 0.39 -4.66
C ILE A 264 -21.44 -0.49 -4.01
N GLY A 265 -20.63 -1.14 -4.83
CA GLY A 265 -19.51 -1.95 -4.36
C GLY A 265 -18.44 -2.11 -5.43
N PHE A 266 -17.18 -2.24 -5.00
CA PHE A 266 -16.09 -2.60 -5.87
C PHE A 266 -15.08 -3.48 -5.15
N ALA A 267 -14.35 -4.29 -5.92
CA ALA A 267 -13.19 -5.01 -5.45
C ALA A 267 -12.10 -5.04 -6.52
N ILE A 268 -10.86 -4.84 -6.10
CA ILE A 268 -9.66 -4.89 -6.94
C ILE A 268 -8.66 -5.85 -6.30
N ILE A 269 -8.27 -6.86 -7.06
CA ILE A 269 -7.20 -7.79 -6.69
C ILE A 269 -6.08 -7.73 -7.73
N MET A 270 -4.89 -8.24 -7.40
CA MET A 270 -3.80 -8.35 -8.36
C MET A 270 -2.98 -9.62 -8.14
N PRO A 271 -2.29 -10.15 -9.17
CA PRO A 271 -1.27 -11.16 -8.97
C PRO A 271 -0.18 -10.68 -8.02
N SER A 272 0.40 -11.59 -7.26
CA SER A 272 1.62 -11.30 -6.52
C SER A 272 2.80 -11.16 -7.48
N TYR A 273 3.36 -9.95 -7.54
CA TYR A 273 4.58 -9.68 -8.31
C TYR A 273 5.87 -9.87 -7.50
N ALA A 274 5.79 -10.33 -6.26
CA ALA A 274 6.91 -10.37 -5.33
C ALA A 274 8.15 -11.11 -5.89
N LYS A 275 7.96 -12.35 -6.39
CA LYS A 275 9.05 -13.14 -6.98
C LYS A 275 9.58 -12.54 -8.29
N ALA A 276 8.70 -11.92 -9.09
CA ALA A 276 9.11 -11.27 -10.33
C ALA A 276 9.98 -10.03 -10.05
N LEU A 277 9.58 -9.22 -9.09
CA LEU A 277 10.33 -8.05 -8.63
C LEU A 277 11.69 -8.46 -8.05
N GLN A 278 11.76 -9.54 -7.25
CA GLN A 278 13.04 -10.09 -6.76
C GLN A 278 13.99 -10.49 -7.89
N LYS A 279 13.49 -11.17 -8.93
CA LYS A 279 14.29 -11.55 -10.11
C LYS A 279 14.77 -10.33 -10.89
N MET A 280 13.91 -9.31 -11.01
CA MET A 280 14.19 -8.09 -11.77
C MET A 280 15.23 -7.18 -11.11
N LYS A 281 15.41 -7.26 -9.78
CA LYS A 281 16.34 -6.41 -9.02
C LYS A 281 16.20 -4.93 -9.37
N GLY A 282 14.95 -4.49 -9.55
CA GLY A 282 14.56 -3.08 -9.76
C GLY A 282 14.77 -2.51 -11.17
N LYS A 283 15.21 -3.30 -12.16
CA LYS A 283 15.45 -2.83 -13.54
C LYS A 283 14.45 -3.42 -14.53
N LEU A 284 13.58 -2.60 -15.10
CA LEU A 284 12.57 -3.06 -16.07
C LEU A 284 13.18 -3.52 -17.40
N TYR A 285 14.20 -2.81 -17.88
CA TYR A 285 14.86 -3.07 -19.16
C TYR A 285 16.31 -3.56 -18.99
N PRO A 286 16.84 -4.34 -19.95
CA PRO A 286 16.12 -4.84 -21.14
C PRO A 286 15.24 -6.07 -20.87
N PHE A 287 15.42 -6.81 -19.77
CA PHE A 287 14.73 -8.12 -19.58
C PHE A 287 13.81 -8.23 -18.36
N GLY A 288 13.80 -7.22 -17.48
CA GLY A 288 13.02 -7.27 -16.24
C GLY A 288 11.51 -7.42 -16.44
N PHE A 289 10.97 -6.78 -17.48
CA PHE A 289 9.55 -6.80 -17.80
C PHE A 289 9.02 -8.21 -18.09
N PHE A 290 9.84 -9.13 -18.63
CA PHE A 290 9.44 -10.51 -18.87
C PHE A 290 9.02 -11.23 -17.59
N HIS A 291 9.66 -10.91 -16.46
CA HIS A 291 9.27 -11.49 -15.16
C HIS A 291 7.88 -11.02 -14.73
N LEU A 292 7.53 -9.75 -14.99
CA LEU A 292 6.20 -9.21 -14.67
C LEU A 292 5.12 -9.82 -15.58
N ILE A 293 5.38 -9.93 -16.89
CA ILE A 293 4.47 -10.60 -17.82
C ILE A 293 4.24 -12.06 -17.41
N ASN A 294 5.32 -12.77 -17.06
CA ASN A 294 5.21 -14.16 -16.61
C ASN A 294 4.39 -14.28 -15.31
N ALA A 295 4.60 -13.39 -14.33
CA ALA A 295 3.81 -13.37 -13.10
C ALA A 295 2.33 -13.01 -13.33
N ARG A 296 2.04 -12.19 -14.35
CA ARG A 296 0.67 -11.88 -14.77
C ARG A 296 -0.03 -13.06 -15.45
N LYS A 297 0.72 -13.86 -16.24
CA LYS A 297 0.17 -15.02 -16.98
C LYS A 297 -0.02 -16.25 -16.09
N TYR A 298 0.95 -16.55 -15.23
CA TYR A 298 0.95 -17.74 -14.35
C TYR A 298 0.79 -17.33 -12.89
N VAL A 299 -0.44 -16.98 -12.54
CA VAL A 299 -0.77 -16.48 -11.21
C VAL A 299 -0.91 -17.65 -10.24
N LYS A 300 -0.01 -17.72 -9.25
CA LYS A 300 -0.16 -18.65 -8.12
C LYS A 300 -0.72 -17.98 -6.87
N ASN A 301 -0.38 -16.72 -6.65
CA ASN A 301 -0.81 -15.99 -5.47
C ASN A 301 -1.48 -14.69 -5.91
N VAL A 302 -2.58 -14.33 -5.25
CA VAL A 302 -3.26 -13.05 -5.44
C VAL A 302 -3.14 -12.20 -4.19
N THR A 303 -3.09 -10.90 -4.35
CA THR A 303 -3.15 -9.91 -3.28
C THR A 303 -4.45 -9.14 -3.42
N LEU A 304 -5.17 -8.97 -2.31
CA LEU A 304 -6.44 -8.26 -2.26
C LEU A 304 -6.16 -6.81 -1.91
N TYR A 305 -6.31 -5.92 -2.89
CA TYR A 305 -5.83 -4.54 -2.77
C TYR A 305 -6.88 -3.63 -2.16
N LEU A 306 -8.05 -3.58 -2.78
CA LEU A 306 -9.10 -2.64 -2.42
C LEU A 306 -10.45 -3.35 -2.44
N ILE A 307 -11.26 -3.08 -1.43
CA ILE A 307 -12.68 -3.42 -1.41
C ILE A 307 -13.42 -2.24 -0.79
N GLY A 308 -14.49 -1.80 -1.44
CA GLY A 308 -15.32 -0.71 -0.93
C GLY A 308 -16.78 -1.03 -1.14
N ILE A 309 -17.59 -0.69 -0.14
CA ILE A 309 -19.05 -0.86 -0.18
C ILE A 309 -19.65 0.45 0.28
N HIS A 310 -20.65 0.94 -0.45
CA HIS A 310 -21.33 2.18 -0.12
C HIS A 310 -21.92 2.07 1.29
N PRO A 311 -21.78 3.09 2.16
CA PRO A 311 -22.26 3.03 3.55
C PRO A 311 -23.70 2.51 3.67
N ASP A 312 -24.62 3.00 2.83
CA ASP A 312 -26.04 2.59 2.83
C ASP A 312 -26.30 1.15 2.34
N HIS A 313 -25.27 0.49 1.81
CA HIS A 313 -25.32 -0.88 1.33
C HIS A 313 -24.45 -1.84 2.17
N GLN A 314 -23.83 -1.34 3.23
CA GLN A 314 -23.18 -2.19 4.23
C GLN A 314 -24.22 -3.08 4.91
N ASN A 315 -23.81 -4.28 5.32
CA ASN A 315 -24.69 -5.31 5.90
C ASN A 315 -25.82 -5.85 4.99
N LYS A 316 -25.92 -5.42 3.72
CA LYS A 316 -26.84 -6.01 2.72
C LYS A 316 -26.26 -7.20 1.96
N GLY A 317 -25.05 -7.64 2.32
CA GLY A 317 -24.38 -8.79 1.72
C GLY A 317 -23.68 -8.52 0.38
N VAL A 318 -23.48 -7.26 -0.03
CA VAL A 318 -22.76 -6.88 -1.27
C VAL A 318 -21.40 -7.57 -1.39
N THR A 319 -20.71 -7.78 -0.27
CA THR A 319 -19.44 -8.53 -0.22
C THR A 319 -19.53 -9.93 -0.82
N ALA A 320 -20.63 -10.64 -0.62
CA ALA A 320 -20.80 -11.98 -1.18
C ALA A 320 -20.90 -11.97 -2.72
N ILE A 321 -21.51 -10.92 -3.28
CA ILE A 321 -21.57 -10.71 -4.74
C ILE A 321 -20.17 -10.44 -5.29
N LEU A 322 -19.40 -9.56 -4.64
CA LEU A 322 -18.02 -9.27 -5.01
C LEU A 322 -17.15 -10.52 -4.96
N PHE A 323 -17.26 -11.31 -3.89
CA PHE A 323 -16.47 -12.53 -3.73
C PHE A 323 -16.86 -13.61 -4.73
N ASP A 324 -18.14 -13.91 -4.94
CA ASP A 324 -18.57 -14.84 -5.98
C ASP A 324 -17.96 -14.46 -7.34
N SER A 325 -18.14 -13.20 -7.74
CA SER A 325 -17.62 -12.68 -9.00
C SER A 325 -16.10 -12.85 -9.15
N LEU A 326 -15.32 -12.47 -8.13
CA LEU A 326 -13.87 -12.65 -8.14
C LEU A 326 -13.47 -14.13 -8.15
N LEU A 327 -14.15 -14.98 -7.37
CA LEU A 327 -13.86 -16.41 -7.29
C LEU A 327 -14.12 -17.12 -8.61
N GLN A 328 -15.19 -16.77 -9.33
CA GLN A 328 -15.42 -17.29 -10.68
C GLN A 328 -14.28 -16.89 -11.64
N ASN A 329 -13.79 -15.64 -11.55
CA ASN A 329 -12.67 -15.18 -12.36
C ASN A 329 -11.33 -15.85 -11.99
N LEU A 330 -11.20 -16.40 -10.78
CA LEU A 330 -9.99 -17.09 -10.31
C LEU A 330 -10.05 -18.61 -10.50
N LYS A 331 -11.25 -19.17 -10.67
CA LYS A 331 -11.48 -20.61 -10.83
C LYS A 331 -10.67 -21.16 -12.01
N GLY A 332 -9.98 -22.28 -11.80
CA GLY A 332 -9.16 -22.95 -12.82
C GLY A 332 -7.81 -22.28 -13.13
N LYS A 333 -7.46 -21.15 -12.48
CA LYS A 333 -6.17 -20.46 -12.71
C LYS A 333 -5.01 -20.98 -11.86
N GLY A 334 -5.22 -22.02 -11.05
CA GLY A 334 -4.18 -22.59 -10.20
C GLY A 334 -3.74 -21.68 -9.04
N ILE A 335 -4.66 -20.87 -8.52
CA ILE A 335 -4.40 -20.01 -7.36
C ILE A 335 -4.21 -20.89 -6.11
N GLU A 336 -3.12 -20.65 -5.38
CA GLU A 336 -2.73 -21.33 -4.15
C GLU A 336 -3.09 -20.46 -2.94
N ASP A 337 -2.50 -19.26 -2.85
CA ASP A 337 -2.71 -18.34 -1.71
C ASP A 337 -3.33 -17.00 -2.10
N CYS A 338 -4.10 -16.48 -1.16
CA CYS A 338 -4.67 -15.14 -1.16
C CYS A 338 -4.06 -14.31 -0.03
N HIS A 339 -3.43 -13.19 -0.35
CA HIS A 339 -2.77 -12.30 0.59
C HIS A 339 -3.59 -11.03 0.83
N ARG A 340 -3.89 -10.74 2.10
CA ARG A 340 -4.46 -9.45 2.52
C ARG A 340 -3.35 -8.45 2.78
N THR A 341 -3.57 -7.22 2.34
CA THR A 341 -2.68 -6.08 2.56
C THR A 341 -2.76 -5.60 4.02
N PRO A 342 -1.92 -4.64 4.45
CA PRO A 342 -1.98 -4.15 5.82
C PRO A 342 -3.34 -3.53 6.15
N GLU A 343 -4.04 -4.12 7.11
CA GLU A 343 -5.31 -3.64 7.63
C GLU A 343 -5.13 -3.21 9.09
N LEU A 344 -5.73 -2.09 9.50
CA LEU A 344 -5.73 -1.64 10.89
C LEU A 344 -6.34 -2.72 11.79
N ILE A 345 -5.69 -3.02 12.92
CA ILE A 345 -6.17 -4.05 13.86
C ILE A 345 -7.50 -3.62 14.49
N GLU A 346 -7.76 -2.33 14.60
CA GLU A 346 -8.98 -1.75 15.15
C GLU A 346 -10.19 -1.83 14.18
N ASN A 347 -9.98 -2.28 12.93
CA ASN A 347 -11.05 -2.39 11.93
C ASN A 347 -11.78 -3.73 12.04
N ASP A 348 -12.67 -3.86 13.02
CA ASP A 348 -13.46 -5.10 13.21
C ASP A 348 -14.35 -5.45 12.00
N ALA A 349 -14.77 -4.43 11.23
CA ALA A 349 -15.63 -4.64 10.07
C ALA A 349 -14.92 -5.43 8.97
N ILE A 350 -13.65 -5.10 8.67
CA ILE A 350 -12.87 -5.84 7.68
C ILE A 350 -12.56 -7.25 8.19
N ASP A 351 -12.25 -7.43 9.47
CA ASP A 351 -11.94 -8.76 10.01
C ASP A 351 -13.15 -9.71 9.96
N LYS A 352 -14.36 -9.19 10.17
CA LYS A 352 -15.61 -9.97 10.04
C LYS A 352 -15.86 -10.46 8.61
N ILE A 353 -15.50 -9.67 7.60
CA ILE A 353 -15.64 -10.05 6.18
C ILE A 353 -14.86 -11.33 5.87
N TRP A 354 -13.69 -11.51 6.50
CA TRP A 354 -12.77 -12.59 6.21
C TRP A 354 -12.92 -13.82 7.11
N LYS A 355 -13.81 -13.80 8.11
CA LYS A 355 -13.91 -14.85 9.12
C LYS A 355 -14.04 -16.26 8.53
N ASN A 356 -14.81 -16.39 7.45
CA ASN A 356 -15.10 -17.68 6.81
C ASN A 356 -13.99 -18.18 5.86
N PHE A 357 -12.90 -17.42 5.69
CA PHE A 357 -11.76 -17.79 4.85
C PHE A 357 -10.63 -18.48 5.63
N ASN A 358 -10.80 -18.69 6.94
CA ASN A 358 -9.76 -19.20 7.86
C ASN A 358 -8.41 -18.46 7.70
N PRO A 359 -8.38 -17.12 7.82
CA PRO A 359 -7.18 -16.33 7.59
C PRO A 359 -6.15 -16.55 8.70
N VAL A 360 -4.91 -16.80 8.29
CA VAL A 360 -3.75 -16.96 9.18
C VAL A 360 -2.90 -15.69 9.18
N LEU A 361 -2.41 -15.29 10.35
CA LEU A 361 -1.51 -14.15 10.49
C LEU A 361 -0.22 -14.37 9.70
N ARG A 362 0.10 -13.43 8.82
CA ARG A 362 1.31 -13.46 7.97
C ARG A 362 2.36 -12.46 8.45
N LYS A 363 1.97 -11.19 8.65
CA LYS A 363 2.84 -10.10 9.10
C LYS A 363 2.11 -9.14 10.04
N LYS A 364 2.88 -8.43 10.85
CA LYS A 364 2.39 -7.26 11.62
C LYS A 364 3.27 -6.07 11.35
N ARG A 365 2.68 -4.88 11.43
CA ARG A 365 3.39 -3.61 11.22
C ARG A 365 2.93 -2.57 12.20
N CYS A 366 3.79 -1.59 12.46
CA CYS A 366 3.43 -0.44 13.27
C CYS A 366 3.92 0.87 12.66
N THR A 367 3.11 1.92 12.77
CA THR A 367 3.63 3.29 12.76
C THR A 367 4.01 3.68 14.19
N TYR A 368 4.89 4.65 14.31
CA TYR A 368 5.45 5.17 15.53
C TYR A 368 5.27 6.67 15.59
N ARG A 369 4.98 7.18 16.78
CA ARG A 369 4.80 8.60 17.08
C ARG A 369 5.83 9.10 18.07
N LYS A 370 6.21 10.37 17.91
CA LYS A 370 7.02 11.11 18.89
C LYS A 370 6.67 12.59 18.86
N ALA A 371 6.53 13.21 20.03
CA ALA A 371 6.35 14.66 20.15
C ALA A 371 7.62 15.40 19.69
N LEU A 372 7.44 16.60 19.13
CA LEU A 372 8.54 17.40 18.57
C LEU A 372 9.28 18.23 19.61
#